data_AF-A0A2V3HZD4-F1
#
_entry.id   AF-A0A2V3HZD4-F1
#
_cell.length_a   1.000
_cell.length_b   1.000
_cell.length_c   1.000
_cell.angle_alpha   90.00
_cell.angle_beta   90.00
_cell.angle_gamma   90.00
#
_symmetry.space_group_name_H-M   'P 1'
#
loop_
_entity.id
_entity.type
_entity.pdbx_description
1 polymer ?
#
loop_
_entity_poly.entity_id
_entity_poly.type
_entity_poly.pdbx_seq_one_letter_code
_entity_poly.pdbx_strand_id
1 'polypeptide(L)'
;MYTGDESSRLFGLQKIVDVYPSITKPDGHVRFSQKLWTTTLVLIIYFAMTNVMIWGMAEATLDIFSSFRAIMAGASGSVMHLGIGPIVTASIIMQLFAGAKIIKLDLQEPGDKQLYQGVQKILVLMMIPVESIPQVYGFLDPHQNTIDDFGIGWANVIIVSQLFLGSYLVFLLDELVSKWGIGSGISLFIAAGVAQSTFVGTLSPLPSTAGAAFSLQNPPAGTLPMIFYTLRTATSSDLISQNGFELILLNHSNPLIALASSIIVFLIVALAESSKLELPLTHGKVRGHRGKYPIRLVYASNIPVILMAALLANLNMFTLLFWSHPVLSTVPVLGANGEYSIATWMGSYQAGSTTASDGFAWYASMVNGVQSWLIPLLDQRGDGFGHSLGQIMLHVFTYVTIMTLGSMVFAKFWIETTNMSAKDVAKQIERTGMQIPGFRKNPIVLERILERYIPPVTLFSGAFVGLLASGADLLGTVGNATGTGLLLAVGIILRTYEQIQKEQAMEMHPMLREFFGAE
;
A
#
# COMPACT_ATOMS: atom_id res chain seq x y z
N MET A 1 -36.24 -17.53 7.21
CA MET A 1 -36.89 -16.47 8.00
C MET A 1 -35.81 -15.53 8.52
N TYR A 2 -35.65 -14.38 7.89
CA TYR A 2 -35.03 -13.18 8.47
C TYR A 2 -35.72 -12.00 7.80
N THR A 3 -36.82 -11.57 8.41
CA THR A 3 -37.67 -10.46 7.98
C THR A 3 -37.91 -9.60 9.22
N GLY A 4 -37.19 -8.50 9.33
CA GLY A 4 -37.24 -7.49 10.37
C GLY A 4 -36.19 -6.41 10.09
N ASP A 5 -36.39 -5.19 10.60
CA ASP A 5 -35.57 -3.98 10.35
C ASP A 5 -34.06 -4.11 10.69
N GLU A 6 -33.63 -5.25 11.24
CA GLU A 6 -32.23 -5.65 11.46
C GLU A 6 -31.68 -6.41 10.24
N SER A 7 -31.62 -5.74 9.09
CA SER A 7 -31.46 -6.40 7.78
C SER A 7 -30.03 -6.75 7.34
N SER A 8 -29.12 -7.07 8.27
CA SER A 8 -27.75 -7.50 7.91
C SER A 8 -27.29 -8.74 8.68
N ARG A 9 -26.79 -9.76 7.96
CA ARG A 9 -26.24 -11.03 8.50
C ARG A 9 -25.10 -10.84 9.51
N LEU A 10 -24.58 -9.61 9.64
CA LEU A 10 -23.46 -9.24 10.50
C LEU A 10 -23.86 -8.96 11.95
N PHE A 11 -25.13 -8.70 12.23
CA PHE A 11 -25.61 -8.53 13.62
C PHE A 11 -25.42 -9.80 14.47
N GLY A 12 -25.35 -10.97 13.82
CA GLY A 12 -24.98 -12.22 14.50
C GLY A 12 -23.57 -12.23 15.09
N LEU A 13 -22.66 -11.36 14.61
CA LEU A 13 -21.29 -11.22 15.10
C LEU A 13 -21.15 -10.14 16.19
N GLN A 14 -22.22 -9.40 16.51
CA GLN A 14 -22.18 -8.30 17.48
C GLN A 14 -21.65 -8.75 18.87
N LYS A 15 -22.02 -9.96 19.32
CA LYS A 15 -21.51 -10.53 20.58
C LYS A 15 -20.00 -10.74 20.63
N ILE A 16 -19.35 -10.93 19.47
CA ILE A 16 -17.89 -11.10 19.38
C ILE A 16 -17.22 -9.73 19.26
N VAL A 17 -17.89 -8.77 18.60
CA VAL A 17 -17.43 -7.39 18.47
C VAL A 17 -17.33 -6.70 19.85
N ASP A 18 -18.29 -6.91 20.74
CA ASP A 18 -18.36 -6.24 22.04
C ASP A 18 -17.31 -6.74 23.07
N VAL A 19 -16.75 -7.93 22.86
CA VAL A 19 -15.77 -8.55 23.79
C VAL A 19 -14.32 -8.25 23.40
N TYR A 20 -14.11 -7.65 22.22
CA TYR A 20 -12.76 -7.48 21.66
C TYR A 20 -11.97 -6.34 22.34
N PRO A 21 -10.69 -6.57 22.71
CA PRO A 21 -9.82 -5.51 23.24
C PRO A 21 -9.57 -4.45 22.17
N SER A 22 -10.20 -3.29 22.34
CA SER A 22 -10.01 -2.13 21.47
C SER A 22 -9.43 -0.97 22.25
N ILE A 23 -8.58 -0.16 21.60
CA ILE A 23 -8.03 1.03 22.25
C ILE A 23 -9.18 2.01 22.50
N THR A 24 -9.38 2.46 23.72
CA THR A 24 -10.44 3.44 24.00
C THR A 24 -10.11 4.77 23.31
N LYS A 25 -11.15 5.43 22.79
CA LYS A 25 -10.99 6.80 22.31
C LYS A 25 -10.75 7.70 23.53
N PRO A 26 -9.92 8.75 23.41
CA PRO A 26 -9.71 9.68 24.51
C PRO A 26 -11.04 10.37 24.89
N ASP A 27 -11.32 10.47 26.19
CA ASP A 27 -12.55 11.09 26.73
C ASP A 27 -12.60 12.61 26.50
N GLY A 28 -11.50 13.21 26.06
CA GLY A 28 -11.39 14.64 25.78
C GLY A 28 -10.36 14.97 24.70
N HIS A 29 -10.19 16.26 24.42
CA HIS A 29 -9.24 16.72 23.41
C HIS A 29 -7.79 16.44 23.82
N VAL A 30 -7.09 15.65 23.00
CA VAL A 30 -5.65 15.39 23.14
C VAL A 30 -4.86 16.54 22.52
N ARG A 31 -3.91 17.10 23.28
CA ARG A 31 -3.05 18.19 22.81
C ARG A 31 -2.21 17.73 21.61
N PHE A 32 -1.95 18.62 20.66
CA PHE A 32 -1.13 18.39 19.47
C PHE A 32 0.24 17.81 19.82
N SER A 33 0.92 18.34 20.84
CA SER A 33 2.21 17.80 21.27
C SER A 33 2.13 16.34 21.73
N GLN A 34 1.03 15.94 22.40
CA GLN A 34 0.80 14.56 22.81
C GLN A 34 0.48 13.67 21.59
N LYS A 35 -0.33 14.16 20.65
CA LYS A 35 -0.60 13.44 19.40
C LYS A 35 0.66 13.22 18.58
N LEU A 36 1.46 14.26 18.42
CA LEU A 36 2.73 14.22 17.70
C LEU A 36 3.69 13.24 18.38
N TRP A 37 3.83 13.31 19.71
CA TRP A 37 4.69 12.38 20.46
C TRP A 37 4.21 10.94 20.35
N THR A 38 2.90 10.70 20.38
CA THR A 38 2.32 9.36 20.17
C THR A 38 2.63 8.83 18.78
N THR A 39 2.44 9.66 17.74
CA THR A 39 2.79 9.31 16.35
C THR A 39 4.29 9.02 16.21
N THR A 40 5.17 9.82 16.82
CA THR A 40 6.62 9.59 16.81
C THR A 40 7.02 8.32 17.57
N LEU A 41 6.41 8.06 18.73
CA LEU A 41 6.66 6.84 19.51
C LEU A 41 6.30 5.60 18.69
N VAL A 42 5.14 5.61 18.01
CA VAL A 42 4.71 4.50 17.17
C VAL A 42 5.66 4.27 16.00
N LEU A 43 6.19 5.33 15.38
CA LEU A 43 7.24 5.20 14.35
C LEU A 43 8.53 4.56 14.88
N ILE A 44 8.95 4.94 16.09
CA ILE A 44 10.14 4.34 16.73
C ILE A 44 9.93 2.85 16.96
N ILE A 45 8.76 2.46 17.48
CA ILE A 45 8.41 1.05 17.69
C ILE A 45 8.38 0.30 16.35
N TYR A 46 7.76 0.89 15.31
CA TYR A 46 7.75 0.32 13.97
C TYR A 46 9.18 0.02 13.45
N PHE A 47 10.10 1.00 13.51
CA PHE A 47 11.48 0.79 13.09
C PHE A 47 12.25 -0.19 13.99
N ALA A 48 11.93 -0.27 15.29
CA ALA A 48 12.51 -1.30 16.14
C ALA A 48 12.06 -2.70 15.70
N MET A 49 10.76 -2.88 15.42
CA MET A 49 10.20 -4.17 15.00
C MET A 49 10.73 -4.66 13.66
N THR A 50 11.01 -3.76 12.70
CA THR A 50 11.58 -4.16 11.41
C THR A 50 13.00 -4.70 11.52
N ASN A 51 13.71 -4.43 12.63
CA ASN A 51 15.05 -4.94 12.89
C ASN A 51 15.09 -6.19 13.79
N VAL A 52 13.98 -6.56 14.44
CA VAL A 52 13.90 -7.76 15.26
C VAL A 52 13.63 -8.97 14.37
N MET A 53 14.65 -9.79 14.14
CA MET A 53 14.53 -11.05 13.40
C MET A 53 13.75 -12.11 14.18
N ILE A 54 12.97 -12.92 13.46
CA ILE A 54 12.18 -14.02 14.02
C ILE A 54 13.14 -15.10 14.51
N TRP A 55 12.93 -15.57 15.73
CA TRP A 55 13.73 -16.66 16.28
C TRP A 55 13.34 -17.99 15.63
N GLY A 56 14.36 -18.75 15.22
CA GLY A 56 14.20 -20.11 14.68
C GLY A 56 14.10 -20.20 13.16
N MET A 57 14.24 -19.11 12.41
CA MET A 57 14.29 -19.13 10.93
C MET A 57 15.70 -19.32 10.38
N ALA A 58 15.83 -19.93 9.20
CA ALA A 58 17.11 -20.04 8.50
C ALA A 58 17.62 -18.67 7.99
N GLU A 59 18.95 -18.49 7.93
CA GLU A 59 19.58 -17.23 7.50
C GLU A 59 19.37 -16.92 6.00
N ALA A 60 18.98 -17.91 5.20
CA ALA A 60 18.83 -17.81 3.75
C ALA A 60 17.36 -17.91 3.29
N THR A 61 16.44 -17.17 3.93
CA THR A 61 15.07 -17.07 3.41
C THR A 61 15.06 -16.17 2.17
N LEU A 62 14.65 -16.70 1.02
CA LEU A 62 14.44 -15.92 -0.20
C LEU A 62 13.38 -14.83 0.07
N ASP A 63 13.72 -13.56 -0.17
CA ASP A 63 12.76 -12.45 -0.02
C ASP A 63 11.80 -12.41 -1.20
N ILE A 64 10.69 -13.13 -1.06
CA ILE A 64 9.66 -13.30 -2.08
C ILE A 64 8.92 -12.01 -2.42
N PHE A 65 8.87 -11.07 -1.48
CA PHE A 65 8.07 -9.85 -1.61
C PHE A 65 8.92 -8.60 -1.70
N SER A 66 10.18 -8.68 -2.12
CA SER A 66 11.09 -7.53 -2.21
C SER A 66 10.43 -6.34 -2.95
N SER A 67 9.76 -6.59 -4.09
CA SER A 67 9.00 -5.56 -4.83
C SER A 67 7.78 -5.01 -4.10
N PHE A 68 7.10 -5.78 -3.25
CA PHE A 68 5.90 -5.34 -2.53
C PHE A 68 6.19 -4.85 -1.10
N ARG A 69 7.41 -5.06 -0.60
CA ARG A 69 7.83 -4.86 0.78
C ARG A 69 7.63 -3.42 1.24
N ALA A 70 8.01 -2.47 0.40
CA ALA A 70 7.89 -1.04 0.67
C ALA A 70 6.42 -0.60 0.83
N ILE A 71 5.50 -1.17 0.03
CA ILE A 71 4.06 -0.85 0.09
C ILE A 71 3.37 -1.60 1.24
N MET A 72 3.80 -2.82 1.54
CA MET A 72 3.29 -3.60 2.67
C MET A 72 3.88 -3.17 4.01
N ALA A 73 4.79 -2.19 4.03
CA ALA A 73 5.49 -1.75 5.25
C ALA A 73 6.01 -2.93 6.10
N GLY A 74 6.52 -3.95 5.42
CA GLY A 74 7.04 -5.15 6.05
C GLY A 74 8.56 -5.19 6.00
N ALA A 75 9.16 -6.12 6.72
CA ALA A 75 10.59 -6.45 6.59
C ALA A 75 10.78 -7.97 6.58
N SER A 76 11.43 -8.50 5.54
CA SER A 76 11.69 -9.94 5.44
C SER A 76 12.52 -10.44 6.62
N GLY A 77 12.30 -11.66 7.08
CA GLY A 77 13.01 -12.21 8.24
C GLY A 77 12.62 -11.66 9.61
N SER A 78 11.84 -10.56 9.69
CA SER A 78 11.54 -9.85 10.94
C SER A 78 10.13 -10.12 11.48
N VAL A 79 9.86 -9.68 12.71
CA VAL A 79 8.51 -9.66 13.30
C VAL A 79 7.50 -8.90 12.41
N MET A 80 7.98 -8.01 11.53
CA MET A 80 7.21 -7.27 10.54
C MET A 80 7.08 -7.99 9.19
N HIS A 81 7.29 -9.32 9.11
CA HIS A 81 7.27 -10.03 7.82
C HIS A 81 5.97 -9.83 7.02
N LEU A 82 4.83 -9.93 7.69
CA LEU A 82 3.51 -9.73 7.07
C LEU A 82 3.17 -8.23 6.86
N GLY A 83 3.85 -7.34 7.59
CA GLY A 83 3.61 -5.91 7.55
C GLY A 83 2.14 -5.55 7.82
N ILE A 84 1.59 -4.66 6.99
CA ILE A 84 0.17 -4.28 7.01
C ILE A 84 -0.73 -5.22 6.18
N GLY A 85 -0.17 -6.26 5.56
CA GLY A 85 -0.86 -7.16 4.63
C GLY A 85 -2.23 -7.63 5.13
N PRO A 86 -2.32 -8.31 6.28
CA PRO A 86 -3.58 -8.80 6.82
C PRO A 86 -4.62 -7.70 7.07
N ILE A 87 -4.16 -6.49 7.42
CA ILE A 87 -5.03 -5.34 7.70
C ILE A 87 -5.64 -4.81 6.40
N VAL A 88 -4.82 -4.68 5.36
CA VAL A 88 -5.25 -4.20 4.05
C VAL A 88 -6.12 -5.24 3.35
N THR A 89 -5.74 -6.53 3.39
CA THR A 89 -6.56 -7.62 2.83
C THR A 89 -7.95 -7.65 3.46
N ALA A 90 -8.02 -7.50 4.79
CA ALA A 90 -9.29 -7.45 5.48
C ALA A 90 -10.14 -6.24 5.08
N SER A 91 -9.50 -5.08 4.89
CA SER A 91 -10.14 -3.87 4.39
C SER A 91 -10.66 -4.05 2.95
N ILE A 92 -9.91 -4.71 2.07
CA ILE A 92 -10.33 -5.00 0.68
C ILE A 92 -11.62 -5.83 0.68
N ILE A 93 -11.66 -6.90 1.48
CA ILE A 93 -12.82 -7.80 1.56
C ILE A 93 -14.06 -7.02 2.03
N MET A 94 -13.92 -6.23 3.09
CA MET A 94 -15.02 -5.44 3.63
C MET A 94 -15.51 -4.36 2.65
N GLN A 95 -14.59 -3.67 1.99
CA GLN A 95 -14.93 -2.66 0.97
C GLN A 95 -15.61 -3.29 -0.25
N LEU A 96 -15.16 -4.46 -0.68
CA LEU A 96 -15.79 -5.17 -1.80
C LEU A 96 -17.21 -5.61 -1.43
N PHE A 97 -17.43 -6.13 -0.21
CA PHE A 97 -18.77 -6.53 0.23
C PHE A 97 -19.74 -5.36 0.42
N ALA A 98 -19.25 -4.24 0.96
CA ALA A 98 -20.05 -3.03 1.12
C ALA A 98 -20.31 -2.34 -0.24
N GLY A 99 -19.28 -2.20 -1.08
CA GLY A 99 -19.37 -1.58 -2.41
C GLY A 99 -20.22 -2.40 -3.39
N ALA A 100 -20.12 -3.73 -3.36
CA ALA A 100 -21.00 -4.60 -4.14
C ALA A 100 -22.45 -4.65 -3.61
N LYS A 101 -22.76 -3.94 -2.51
CA LYS A 101 -24.06 -3.92 -1.84
C LYS A 101 -24.56 -5.33 -1.44
N ILE A 102 -23.63 -6.28 -1.26
CA ILE A 102 -23.90 -7.60 -0.71
C ILE A 102 -24.31 -7.44 0.76
N ILE A 103 -23.63 -6.53 1.45
CA ILE A 103 -23.93 -6.11 2.81
C ILE A 103 -24.62 -4.74 2.75
N LYS A 104 -25.90 -4.68 3.10
CA LYS A 104 -26.64 -3.42 3.24
C LYS A 104 -26.38 -2.87 4.65
N LEU A 105 -25.36 -2.04 4.79
CA LEU A 105 -25.11 -1.25 6.00
C LEU A 105 -25.23 0.23 5.64
N ASP A 106 -25.97 1.00 6.44
CA ASP A 106 -25.98 2.45 6.32
C ASP A 106 -24.85 3.03 7.18
N LEU A 107 -23.72 3.36 6.55
CA LEU A 107 -22.57 3.94 7.23
C LEU A 107 -22.80 5.38 7.74
N GLN A 108 -23.99 5.95 7.50
CA GLN A 108 -24.45 7.17 8.17
C GLN A 108 -24.96 6.89 9.58
N GLU A 109 -25.42 5.67 9.87
CA GLU A 109 -25.91 5.28 11.18
C GLU A 109 -24.75 4.85 12.10
N PRO A 110 -24.65 5.41 13.32
CA PRO A 110 -23.53 5.11 14.22
C PRO A 110 -23.44 3.63 14.60
N GLY A 111 -24.56 2.92 14.71
CA GLY A 111 -24.59 1.47 15.02
C GLY A 111 -23.97 0.64 13.89
N ASP A 112 -24.43 0.83 12.65
CA ASP A 112 -23.91 0.14 11.48
C ASP A 112 -22.43 0.43 11.23
N LYS A 113 -21.99 1.67 11.49
CA LYS A 113 -20.58 2.04 11.41
C LYS A 113 -19.73 1.31 12.46
N GLN A 114 -20.21 1.16 13.68
CA GLN A 114 -19.53 0.38 14.72
C GLN A 114 -19.46 -1.09 14.35
N LEU A 115 -20.54 -1.66 13.80
CA LEU A 115 -20.57 -3.05 13.34
C LEU A 115 -19.60 -3.27 12.17
N TYR A 116 -19.56 -2.36 11.18
CA TYR A 116 -18.60 -2.41 10.07
C TYR A 116 -17.16 -2.43 10.60
N GLN A 117 -16.84 -1.52 11.53
CA GLN A 117 -15.51 -1.46 12.15
C GLN A 117 -15.21 -2.72 12.96
N GLY A 118 -16.15 -3.22 13.76
CA GLY A 118 -15.99 -4.42 14.56
C GLY A 118 -15.72 -5.66 13.71
N VAL A 119 -16.49 -5.85 12.64
CA VAL A 119 -16.33 -6.98 11.72
C VAL A 119 -15.00 -6.88 10.99
N GLN A 120 -14.61 -5.69 10.53
CA GLN A 120 -13.31 -5.49 9.89
C GLN A 120 -12.16 -5.97 10.78
N LYS A 121 -12.20 -5.69 12.09
CA LYS A 121 -11.17 -6.14 13.04
C LYS A 121 -11.12 -7.65 13.23
N ILE A 122 -12.30 -8.29 13.34
CA ILE A 122 -12.39 -9.75 13.41
C ILE A 122 -11.80 -10.37 12.14
N LEU A 123 -12.07 -9.75 10.99
CA LEU A 123 -11.56 -10.20 9.71
C LEU A 123 -10.05 -10.02 9.62
N VAL A 124 -9.47 -8.93 10.15
CA VAL A 124 -8.01 -8.77 10.30
C VAL A 124 -7.42 -9.93 11.10
N LEU A 125 -8.01 -10.25 12.26
CA LEU A 125 -7.53 -11.32 13.13
C LEU A 125 -7.60 -12.69 12.45
N MET A 126 -8.61 -12.92 11.61
CA MET A 126 -8.72 -14.12 10.78
C MET A 126 -7.68 -14.14 9.66
N MET A 127 -7.39 -12.99 9.06
CA MET A 127 -6.43 -12.89 7.95
C MET A 127 -4.99 -13.15 8.40
N ILE A 128 -4.61 -12.82 9.64
CA ILE A 128 -3.26 -13.07 10.16
C ILE A 128 -2.86 -14.57 10.05
N PRO A 129 -3.61 -15.55 10.59
CA PRO A 129 -3.29 -16.96 10.41
C PRO A 129 -3.45 -17.44 8.96
N VAL A 130 -4.43 -16.90 8.21
CA VAL A 130 -4.65 -17.24 6.80
C VAL A 130 -3.45 -16.85 5.92
N GLU A 131 -2.77 -15.75 6.23
CA GLU A 131 -1.57 -15.32 5.50
C GLU A 131 -0.29 -15.93 6.09
N SER A 132 -0.14 -16.00 7.42
CA SER A 132 1.08 -16.49 8.06
C SER A 132 1.32 -17.99 7.91
N ILE A 133 0.29 -18.83 8.02
CA ILE A 133 0.44 -20.30 7.97
C ILE A 133 1.01 -20.73 6.61
N PRO A 134 0.42 -20.37 5.45
CA PRO A 134 0.96 -20.81 4.17
C PRO A 134 2.38 -20.32 3.91
N GLN A 135 2.75 -19.14 4.41
CA GLN A 135 4.09 -18.59 4.25
C GLN A 135 5.14 -19.39 5.03
N VAL A 136 4.82 -19.80 6.27
CA VAL A 136 5.72 -20.62 7.09
C VAL A 136 5.92 -22.03 6.54
N TYR A 137 4.83 -22.65 6.09
CA TYR A 137 4.91 -23.99 5.49
C TYR A 137 5.35 -23.99 4.02
N GLY A 138 5.50 -22.81 3.41
CA GLY A 138 5.88 -22.65 2.01
C GLY A 138 7.35 -22.27 1.81
N PHE A 139 7.82 -21.23 2.51
CA PHE A 139 9.14 -20.64 2.20
C PHE A 139 9.90 -20.06 3.40
N LEU A 140 9.28 -19.88 4.57
CA LEU A 140 10.00 -19.51 5.79
C LEU A 140 10.45 -20.77 6.52
N ASP A 141 11.50 -21.39 6.00
CA ASP A 141 12.00 -22.64 6.56
C ASP A 141 12.65 -22.43 7.94
N PRO A 142 12.30 -23.25 8.94
CA PRO A 142 12.96 -23.23 10.24
C PRO A 142 14.43 -23.66 10.10
N HIS A 143 15.28 -23.08 10.94
CA HIS A 143 16.69 -23.44 11.00
C HIS A 143 16.86 -24.90 11.45
N GLN A 144 17.87 -25.60 10.92
CA GLN A 144 18.10 -27.03 11.21
C GLN A 144 18.21 -27.31 12.72
N ASN A 145 18.90 -26.46 13.49
CA ASN A 145 19.00 -26.64 14.94
C ASN A 145 17.62 -26.58 15.65
N THR A 146 16.71 -25.74 15.17
CA THR A 146 15.35 -25.64 15.74
C THR A 146 14.50 -26.86 15.38
N ILE A 147 14.73 -27.44 14.19
CA ILE A 147 14.07 -28.67 13.76
C ILE A 147 14.56 -29.85 14.61
N ASP A 148 15.86 -29.90 14.92
CA ASP A 148 16.45 -30.98 15.71
C ASP A 148 15.99 -30.94 17.18
N ASP A 149 15.81 -29.74 17.76
CA ASP A 149 15.40 -29.58 19.15
C ASP A 149 13.89 -29.79 19.39
N PHE A 150 13.03 -29.35 18.45
CA PHE A 150 11.57 -29.31 18.67
C PHE A 150 10.75 -30.12 17.65
N GLY A 151 11.36 -30.57 16.56
CA GLY A 151 10.66 -31.16 15.41
C GLY A 151 10.01 -30.11 14.51
N ILE A 152 9.91 -30.43 13.21
CA ILE A 152 9.47 -29.50 12.15
C ILE A 152 8.10 -28.84 12.41
N GLY A 153 7.16 -29.59 13.01
CA GLY A 153 5.82 -29.09 13.32
C GLY A 153 5.83 -28.01 14.41
N TRP A 154 6.54 -28.24 15.52
CA TRP A 154 6.61 -27.28 16.62
C TRP A 154 7.48 -26.07 16.27
N ALA A 155 8.55 -26.27 15.51
CA ALA A 155 9.36 -25.16 14.97
C ALA A 155 8.49 -24.21 14.11
N ASN A 156 7.67 -24.76 13.22
CA ASN A 156 6.74 -23.97 12.40
C ASN A 156 5.68 -23.25 13.24
N VAL A 157 5.11 -23.92 14.26
CA VAL A 157 4.12 -23.29 15.17
C VAL A 157 4.72 -22.11 15.93
N ILE A 158 5.98 -22.19 16.36
CA ILE A 158 6.67 -21.09 17.04
C ILE A 158 6.83 -19.89 16.09
N ILE A 159 7.27 -20.12 14.84
CA ILE A 159 7.41 -19.07 13.83
C ILE A 159 6.04 -18.42 13.53
N VAL A 160 5.00 -19.23 13.30
CA VAL A 160 3.62 -18.73 13.07
C VAL A 160 3.14 -17.89 14.26
N SER A 161 3.43 -18.33 15.49
CA SER A 161 3.03 -17.59 16.69
C SER A 161 3.74 -16.23 16.80
N GLN A 162 5.03 -16.16 16.46
CA GLN A 162 5.78 -14.90 16.43
C GLN A 162 5.24 -13.94 15.35
N LEU A 163 4.95 -14.45 14.15
CA LEU A 163 4.31 -13.69 13.07
C LEU A 163 2.93 -13.17 13.49
N PHE A 164 2.14 -14.01 14.17
CA PHE A 164 0.83 -13.64 14.66
C PHE A 164 0.91 -12.50 15.68
N LEU A 165 1.81 -12.61 16.66
CA LEU A 165 2.04 -11.57 17.66
C LEU A 165 2.54 -10.27 17.03
N GLY A 166 3.43 -10.37 16.04
CA GLY A 166 3.93 -9.23 15.27
C GLY A 166 2.81 -8.47 14.55
N SER A 167 2.04 -9.16 13.71
CA SER A 167 0.92 -8.56 12.98
C SER A 167 -0.18 -8.03 13.90
N TYR A 168 -0.46 -8.72 15.01
CA TYR A 168 -1.40 -8.24 16.02
C TYR A 168 -0.93 -6.93 16.66
N LEU A 169 0.38 -6.82 16.96
CA LEU A 169 0.96 -5.60 17.49
C LEU A 169 0.89 -4.43 16.49
N VAL A 170 1.18 -4.67 15.21
CA VAL A 170 1.02 -3.66 14.14
C VAL A 170 -0.41 -3.15 14.07
N PHE A 171 -1.38 -4.05 14.14
CA PHE A 171 -2.79 -3.70 14.16
C PHE A 171 -3.16 -2.82 15.37
N LEU A 172 -2.63 -3.11 16.56
CA LEU A 172 -2.82 -2.27 17.74
C LEU A 172 -2.15 -0.90 17.60
N LEU A 173 -0.95 -0.83 17.00
CA LEU A 173 -0.27 0.44 16.73
C LEU A 173 -1.05 1.30 15.73
N ASP A 174 -1.68 0.69 14.72
CA ASP A 174 -2.55 1.41 13.78
C ASP A 174 -3.78 2.00 14.48
N GLU A 175 -4.43 1.22 15.37
CA GLU A 175 -5.52 1.73 16.19
C GLU A 175 -5.08 2.87 17.11
N LEU A 176 -3.88 2.77 17.68
CA LEU A 176 -3.31 3.80 18.55
C LEU A 176 -3.12 5.12 17.79
N VAL A 177 -2.48 5.09 16.61
CA VAL A 177 -2.28 6.30 15.78
C VAL A 177 -3.62 6.87 15.31
N SER A 178 -4.55 6.01 14.89
CA SER A 178 -5.83 6.45 14.36
C SER A 178 -6.73 7.12 15.40
N LYS A 179 -6.52 6.86 16.70
CA LYS A 179 -7.31 7.42 17.82
C LYS A 179 -6.58 8.52 18.59
N TRP A 180 -5.28 8.33 18.84
CA TRP A 180 -4.46 9.19 19.69
C TRP A 180 -3.38 9.97 18.93
N GLY A 181 -3.07 9.58 17.70
CA GLY A 181 -2.06 10.22 16.86
C GLY A 181 -2.66 11.12 15.77
N ILE A 182 -1.81 11.48 14.82
CA ILE A 182 -2.14 12.25 13.63
C ILE A 182 -2.15 11.31 12.42
N GLY A 183 -3.27 11.28 11.69
CA GLY A 183 -3.42 10.46 10.49
C GLY A 183 -3.86 9.02 10.75
N SER A 184 -3.41 8.08 9.92
CA SER A 184 -3.67 6.65 10.05
C SER A 184 -2.34 5.90 10.15
N GLY A 185 -2.26 4.89 11.01
CA GLY A 185 -1.05 4.10 11.20
C GLY A 185 -0.63 3.35 9.94
N ILE A 186 -1.57 2.76 9.20
CA ILE A 186 -1.30 2.14 7.90
C ILE A 186 -0.55 3.10 6.98
N SER A 187 -1.07 4.31 6.81
CA SER A 187 -0.42 5.31 5.95
C SER A 187 0.96 5.71 6.47
N LEU A 188 1.09 5.89 7.78
CA LEU A 188 2.34 6.26 8.42
C LEU A 188 3.43 5.20 8.22
N PHE A 189 3.10 3.91 8.34
CA PHE A 189 4.02 2.80 8.14
C PHE A 189 4.47 2.68 6.68
N ILE A 190 3.55 2.86 5.72
CA ILE A 190 3.90 2.88 4.28
C ILE A 190 4.89 4.02 4.01
N ALA A 191 4.58 5.24 4.46
CA ALA A 191 5.44 6.39 4.25
C ALA A 191 6.82 6.19 4.89
N ALA A 192 6.87 5.62 6.10
CA ALA A 192 8.11 5.31 6.80
C ALA A 192 8.95 4.25 6.08
N GLY A 193 8.33 3.15 5.65
CA GLY A 193 9.00 2.06 4.92
C GLY A 193 9.56 2.53 3.57
N VAL A 194 8.76 3.24 2.79
CA VAL A 194 9.20 3.81 1.51
C VAL A 194 10.32 4.84 1.72
N ALA A 195 10.18 5.75 2.70
CA ALA A 195 11.21 6.73 3.00
C ALA A 195 12.53 6.08 3.42
N GLN A 196 12.47 5.00 4.22
CA GLN A 196 13.64 4.21 4.59
C GLN A 196 14.28 3.58 3.34
N SER A 197 13.51 2.90 2.50
CA SER A 197 14.00 2.29 1.25
C SER A 197 14.65 3.32 0.32
N THR A 198 14.00 4.47 0.09
CA THR A 198 14.56 5.56 -0.73
C THR A 198 15.83 6.14 -0.10
N PHE A 199 15.87 6.33 1.21
CA PHE A 199 17.05 6.84 1.91
C PHE A 199 18.23 5.87 1.81
N VAL A 200 18.01 4.59 2.13
CA VAL A 200 19.02 3.52 2.05
C VAL A 200 19.50 3.36 0.61
N GLY A 201 18.59 3.32 -0.37
CA GLY A 201 18.97 3.23 -1.78
C GLY A 201 19.78 4.41 -2.30
N THR A 202 19.62 5.60 -1.72
CA THR A 202 20.33 6.79 -2.17
C THR A 202 21.69 6.94 -1.49
N LEU A 203 21.76 6.66 -0.18
CA LEU A 203 22.88 7.05 0.69
C LEU A 203 23.64 5.88 1.34
N SER A 204 23.21 4.63 1.16
CA SER A 204 23.89 3.49 1.80
C SER A 204 25.34 3.34 1.34
N PRO A 205 26.33 3.34 2.27
CA PRO A 205 27.74 3.13 1.94
C PRO A 205 28.13 1.65 1.88
N LEU A 206 27.20 0.74 2.18
CA LEU A 206 27.46 -0.70 2.22
C LEU A 206 27.63 -1.28 0.80
N PRO A 207 28.42 -2.35 0.61
CA PRO A 207 28.53 -3.01 -0.70
C PRO A 207 27.19 -3.60 -1.15
N SER A 208 26.95 -3.67 -2.46
CA SER A 208 25.71 -4.25 -3.01
C SER A 208 25.56 -5.75 -2.72
N THR A 209 26.67 -6.49 -2.59
CA THR A 209 26.71 -7.86 -2.10
C THR A 209 27.47 -7.94 -0.78
N ALA A 210 26.80 -8.41 0.27
CA ALA A 210 27.40 -8.59 1.58
C ALA A 210 28.54 -9.64 1.51
N GLY A 211 29.74 -9.26 1.94
CA GLY A 211 30.91 -10.17 2.01
C GLY A 211 31.88 -10.10 0.84
N ALA A 212 31.56 -9.39 -0.25
CA ALA A 212 32.51 -9.14 -1.34
C ALA A 212 33.24 -7.79 -1.16
N ALA A 213 34.51 -7.72 -1.59
CA ALA A 213 35.30 -6.48 -1.55
C ALA A 213 34.71 -5.42 -2.50
N PHE A 214 34.95 -4.14 -2.21
CA PHE A 214 34.56 -3.05 -3.10
C PHE A 214 35.30 -3.16 -4.44
N SER A 215 34.56 -3.21 -5.54
CA SER A 215 35.08 -3.28 -6.91
C SER A 215 34.15 -2.54 -7.87
N LEU A 216 34.52 -2.39 -9.14
CA LEU A 216 33.62 -1.83 -10.16
C LEU A 216 32.37 -2.70 -10.38
N GLN A 217 32.46 -4.00 -10.07
CA GLN A 217 31.36 -4.96 -10.14
C GLN A 217 30.55 -5.04 -8.82
N ASN A 218 31.12 -4.60 -7.70
CA ASN A 218 30.48 -4.52 -6.38
C ASN A 218 30.73 -3.14 -5.74
N PRO A 219 30.23 -2.04 -6.33
CA PRO A 219 30.33 -0.72 -5.73
C PRO A 219 29.34 -0.60 -4.54
N PRO A 220 29.43 0.49 -3.75
CA PRO A 220 28.44 0.78 -2.73
C PRO A 220 27.01 0.74 -3.29
N ALA A 221 26.09 0.13 -2.53
CA ALA A 221 24.69 -0.08 -2.92
C ALA A 221 23.92 1.24 -3.11
N GLY A 222 24.31 2.30 -2.39
CA GLY A 222 23.68 3.61 -2.52
C GLY A 222 24.06 4.32 -3.82
N THR A 223 23.09 4.93 -4.52
CA THR A 223 23.35 5.63 -5.79
C THR A 223 24.41 6.73 -5.65
N LEU A 224 24.38 7.54 -4.58
CA LEU A 224 25.36 8.63 -4.40
C LEU A 224 26.76 8.09 -4.01
N PRO A 225 26.92 7.20 -3.02
CA PRO A 225 28.20 6.54 -2.75
C PRO A 225 28.76 5.77 -3.95
N MET A 226 27.89 5.13 -4.76
CA MET A 226 28.28 4.47 -6.01
C MET A 226 28.92 5.47 -6.97
N ILE A 227 28.25 6.58 -7.26
CA ILE A 227 28.76 7.63 -8.17
C ILE A 227 30.12 8.14 -7.67
N PHE A 228 30.23 8.41 -6.38
CA PHE A 228 31.47 8.93 -5.81
C PHE A 228 32.61 7.90 -5.88
N TYR A 229 32.31 6.63 -5.62
CA TYR A 229 33.28 5.55 -5.71
C TYR A 229 33.72 5.32 -7.16
N THR A 230 32.78 5.15 -8.09
CA THR A 230 33.09 4.87 -9.50
C THR A 230 33.85 6.02 -10.15
N LEU A 231 33.49 7.28 -9.89
CA LEU A 231 34.24 8.45 -10.37
C LEU A 231 35.66 8.54 -9.79
N ARG A 232 35.88 8.00 -8.59
CA ARG A 232 37.19 8.04 -7.92
C ARG A 232 38.10 6.86 -8.29
N THR A 233 37.54 5.67 -8.51
CA THR A 233 38.31 4.44 -8.71
C THR A 233 38.37 3.96 -10.16
N ALA A 234 37.47 4.41 -11.04
CA ALA A 234 37.47 3.96 -12.43
C ALA A 234 38.47 4.77 -13.28
N THR A 235 39.28 4.08 -14.08
CA THR A 235 40.11 4.71 -15.10
C THR A 235 39.30 5.01 -16.36
N SER A 236 39.66 6.06 -17.11
CA SER A 236 38.95 6.45 -18.34
C SER A 236 38.91 5.35 -19.41
N SER A 237 39.82 4.37 -19.38
CA SER A 237 39.82 3.20 -20.26
C SER A 237 38.80 2.13 -19.84
N ASP A 238 38.57 1.93 -18.53
CA ASP A 238 37.62 0.93 -18.03
C ASP A 238 36.17 1.37 -18.24
N LEU A 239 35.89 2.67 -18.14
CA LEU A 239 34.55 3.23 -18.37
C LEU A 239 34.08 3.13 -19.84
N ILE A 240 35.02 3.15 -20.78
CA ILE A 240 34.74 3.11 -22.22
C ILE A 240 34.79 1.67 -22.77
N SER A 241 35.73 0.83 -22.30
CA SER A 241 35.92 -0.53 -22.82
C SER A 241 34.99 -1.58 -22.20
N GLN A 242 34.56 -1.40 -20.94
CA GLN A 242 33.66 -2.34 -20.25
C GLN A 242 32.22 -1.82 -20.14
N ASN A 243 31.84 -0.87 -21.01
CA ASN A 243 30.51 -0.28 -20.99
C ASN A 243 30.12 0.31 -19.62
N GLY A 244 31.10 0.90 -18.92
CA GLY A 244 30.95 1.38 -17.55
C GLY A 244 29.91 2.49 -17.39
N PHE A 245 29.64 3.26 -18.46
CA PHE A 245 28.52 4.20 -18.49
C PHE A 245 27.17 3.49 -18.45
N GLU A 246 26.98 2.39 -19.19
CA GLU A 246 25.76 1.58 -19.13
C GLU A 246 25.62 0.89 -17.77
N LEU A 247 26.73 0.46 -17.18
CA LEU A 247 26.73 -0.18 -15.86
C LEU A 247 26.32 0.80 -14.74
N ILE A 248 26.77 2.07 -14.81
CA ILE A 248 26.41 3.13 -13.87
C ILE A 248 24.99 3.69 -14.14
N LEU A 249 24.58 3.77 -15.41
CA LEU A 249 23.30 4.34 -15.81
C LEU A 249 22.13 3.35 -15.72
N LEU A 250 22.35 2.06 -16.00
CA LEU A 250 21.29 1.10 -16.33
C LEU A 250 21.37 -0.27 -15.63
N ASN A 251 22.56 -0.87 -15.47
CA ASN A 251 22.70 -2.28 -15.03
C ASN A 251 23.00 -2.51 -13.54
N HIS A 252 23.17 -1.45 -12.73
CA HIS A 252 23.42 -1.61 -11.29
C HIS A 252 22.11 -1.71 -10.47
N SER A 253 22.18 -2.22 -9.23
CA SER A 253 21.03 -2.37 -8.34
C SER A 253 20.30 -1.06 -7.99
N ASN A 254 20.97 0.08 -8.11
CA ASN A 254 20.37 1.42 -7.97
C ASN A 254 20.94 2.38 -9.03
N PRO A 255 20.43 2.33 -10.27
CA PRO A 255 20.99 3.08 -11.38
C PRO A 255 20.79 4.60 -11.22
N LEU A 256 21.63 5.42 -11.87
CA LEU A 256 21.45 6.88 -11.89
C LEU A 256 20.07 7.27 -12.46
N ILE A 257 19.58 6.51 -13.43
CA ILE A 257 18.25 6.72 -14.02
C ILE A 257 17.14 6.54 -12.98
N ALA A 258 17.29 5.62 -12.02
CA ALA A 258 16.32 5.46 -10.95
C ALA A 258 16.28 6.71 -10.04
N LEU A 259 17.41 7.38 -9.80
CA LEU A 259 17.46 8.63 -9.01
C LEU A 259 16.80 9.78 -9.76
N ALA A 260 17.14 9.96 -11.05
CA ALA A 260 16.51 10.99 -11.88
C ALA A 260 14.99 10.75 -12.00
N SER A 261 14.59 9.50 -12.25
CA SER A 261 13.19 9.07 -12.27
C SER A 261 12.48 9.37 -10.95
N SER A 262 13.10 9.03 -9.81
CA SER A 262 12.51 9.31 -8.48
C SER A 262 12.24 10.80 -8.27
N ILE A 263 13.15 11.68 -8.71
CA ILE A 263 12.95 13.14 -8.65
C ILE A 263 11.81 13.58 -9.56
N ILE A 264 11.75 13.06 -10.79
CA ILE A 264 10.69 13.39 -11.76
C ILE A 264 9.33 12.95 -11.23
N VAL A 265 9.22 11.70 -10.76
CA VAL A 265 8.00 11.14 -10.15
C VAL A 265 7.58 11.96 -8.94
N PHE A 266 8.52 12.30 -8.04
CA PHE A 266 8.25 13.15 -6.88
C PHE A 266 7.63 14.50 -7.28
N LEU A 267 8.20 15.20 -8.27
CA LEU A 267 7.71 16.50 -8.72
C LEU A 267 6.31 16.40 -9.37
N ILE A 268 6.09 15.39 -10.21
CA ILE A 268 4.80 15.18 -10.87
C ILE A 268 3.72 14.84 -9.85
N VAL A 269 4.01 13.95 -8.89
CA VAL A 269 3.05 13.55 -7.85
C VAL A 269 2.75 14.73 -6.91
N ALA A 270 3.77 15.47 -6.48
CA ALA A 270 3.57 16.66 -5.65
C ALA A 270 2.69 17.72 -6.34
N LEU A 271 2.88 17.93 -7.65
CA LEU A 271 2.04 18.83 -8.45
C LEU A 271 0.59 18.30 -8.58
N ALA A 272 0.44 17.01 -8.85
CA ALA A 272 -0.85 16.36 -8.95
C ALA A 272 -1.67 16.46 -7.66
N GLU A 273 -1.06 16.23 -6.50
CA GLU A 273 -1.76 16.22 -5.22
C GLU A 273 -2.02 17.59 -4.63
N SER A 274 -1.14 18.56 -4.93
CA SER A 274 -1.37 19.96 -4.53
C SER A 274 -2.48 20.63 -5.35
N SER A 275 -2.88 20.06 -6.50
CA SER A 275 -3.92 20.59 -7.37
C SER A 275 -5.34 20.43 -6.78
N LYS A 276 -6.05 21.55 -6.59
CA LYS A 276 -7.40 21.62 -6.00
C LYS A 276 -8.32 22.52 -6.82
N LEU A 277 -9.55 22.07 -7.04
CA LEU A 277 -10.65 22.83 -7.61
C LEU A 277 -11.48 23.43 -6.48
N GLU A 278 -11.56 24.76 -6.38
CA GLU A 278 -12.34 25.43 -5.33
C GLU A 278 -13.76 25.72 -5.80
N LEU A 279 -14.77 25.10 -5.17
CA LEU A 279 -16.17 25.47 -5.39
C LEU A 279 -16.55 26.65 -4.48
N PRO A 280 -17.04 27.77 -5.04
CA PRO A 280 -17.51 28.89 -4.23
C PRO A 280 -18.82 28.50 -3.54
N LEU A 281 -18.86 28.63 -2.23
CA LEU A 281 -20.05 28.44 -1.40
C LEU A 281 -20.41 29.76 -0.72
N THR A 282 -21.70 29.98 -0.49
CA THR A 282 -22.19 31.12 0.29
C THR A 282 -22.93 30.62 1.51
N HIS A 283 -22.81 31.33 2.64
CA HIS A 283 -23.59 30.98 3.80
C HIS A 283 -25.04 31.42 3.59
N GLY A 284 -25.99 30.50 3.78
CA GLY A 284 -27.39 30.76 3.48
C GLY A 284 -28.12 31.62 4.50
N LYS A 285 -27.53 31.90 5.67
CA LYS A 285 -28.12 32.75 6.73
C LYS A 285 -27.36 34.05 6.98
N VAL A 286 -26.08 34.15 6.61
CA VAL A 286 -25.25 35.32 6.87
C VAL A 286 -24.84 35.94 5.54
N ARG A 287 -25.41 37.08 5.20
CA ARG A 287 -25.10 37.81 3.97
C ARG A 287 -23.64 38.24 3.98
N GLY A 288 -22.93 38.02 2.87
CA GLY A 288 -21.54 38.45 2.68
C GLY A 288 -20.47 37.39 2.97
N HIS A 289 -20.79 36.33 3.73
CA HIS A 289 -19.83 35.24 3.96
C HIS A 289 -19.78 34.29 2.75
N ARG A 290 -18.64 34.30 2.09
CA ARG A 290 -18.27 33.36 1.01
C ARG A 290 -17.22 32.40 1.55
N GLY A 291 -17.54 31.11 1.53
CA GLY A 291 -16.59 30.03 1.79
C GLY A 291 -16.14 29.40 0.48
N LYS A 292 -15.05 28.65 0.52
CA LYS A 292 -14.58 27.83 -0.60
C LYS A 292 -14.53 26.39 -0.15
N TYR A 293 -15.11 25.48 -0.93
CA TYR A 293 -14.98 24.04 -0.70
C TYR A 293 -13.98 23.45 -1.70
N PRO A 294 -12.76 23.08 -1.27
CA PRO A 294 -11.76 22.54 -2.16
C PRO A 294 -12.08 21.06 -2.49
N ILE A 295 -12.36 20.77 -3.75
CA ILE A 295 -12.39 19.42 -4.31
C ILE A 295 -11.01 19.16 -4.91
N ARG A 296 -10.27 18.20 -4.35
CA ARG A 296 -8.95 17.84 -4.89
C ARG A 296 -9.10 17.14 -6.25
N LEU A 297 -8.12 17.34 -7.13
CA LEU A 297 -8.05 16.59 -8.39
C LEU A 297 -7.96 15.07 -8.12
N VAL A 298 -7.13 14.70 -7.14
CA VAL A 298 -7.07 13.35 -6.59
C VAL A 298 -8.15 13.16 -5.52
N TYR A 299 -9.39 13.01 -5.96
CA TYR A 299 -10.56 12.99 -5.06
C TYR A 299 -10.60 11.75 -4.16
N ALA A 300 -10.35 10.57 -4.70
CA ALA A 300 -10.32 9.30 -3.94
C ALA A 300 -9.04 9.11 -3.10
N SER A 301 -8.13 10.10 -3.06
CA SER A 301 -6.80 9.98 -2.44
C SER A 301 -5.99 8.81 -3.02
N ASN A 302 -4.99 8.34 -2.29
CA ASN A 302 -4.05 7.32 -2.75
C ASN A 302 -4.48 5.90 -2.36
N ILE A 303 -5.62 5.78 -1.67
CA ILE A 303 -6.14 4.52 -1.14
C ILE A 303 -6.48 3.51 -2.25
N PRO A 304 -7.10 3.89 -3.39
CA PRO A 304 -7.37 2.94 -4.47
C PRO A 304 -6.13 2.24 -5.00
N VAL A 305 -5.01 2.97 -5.09
CA VAL A 305 -3.72 2.43 -5.52
C VAL A 305 -3.12 1.51 -4.46
N ILE A 306 -3.23 1.85 -3.17
CA ILE A 306 -2.83 0.97 -2.06
C ILE A 306 -3.58 -0.37 -2.15
N LEU A 307 -4.90 -0.33 -2.32
CA LEU A 307 -5.74 -1.52 -2.39
C LEU A 307 -5.42 -2.37 -3.62
N MET A 308 -5.15 -1.73 -4.76
CA MET A 308 -4.78 -2.44 -5.98
C MET A 308 -3.41 -3.11 -5.87
N ALA A 309 -2.40 -2.39 -5.35
CA ALA A 309 -1.07 -2.94 -5.14
C ALA A 309 -1.10 -4.10 -4.13
N ALA A 310 -1.90 -3.99 -3.07
CA ALA A 310 -2.12 -5.06 -2.11
C ALA A 310 -2.82 -6.27 -2.74
N LEU A 311 -3.82 -6.06 -3.59
CA LEU A 311 -4.47 -7.14 -4.33
C LEU A 311 -3.47 -7.88 -5.23
N LEU A 312 -2.60 -7.17 -5.95
CA LEU A 312 -1.56 -7.76 -6.79
C LEU A 312 -0.50 -8.52 -5.98
N ALA A 313 -0.12 -7.99 -4.81
CA ALA A 313 0.80 -8.67 -3.89
C ALA A 313 0.19 -9.99 -3.39
N ASN A 314 -1.06 -9.95 -2.96
CA ASN A 314 -1.79 -11.13 -2.51
C ASN A 314 -1.99 -12.15 -3.63
N LEU A 315 -2.33 -11.69 -4.84
CA LEU A 315 -2.44 -12.56 -6.01
C LEU A 315 -1.11 -13.30 -6.24
N ASN A 316 0.01 -12.59 -6.29
CA ASN A 316 1.34 -13.18 -6.47
C ASN A 316 1.72 -14.14 -5.34
N MET A 317 1.38 -13.80 -4.09
CA MET A 317 1.57 -14.67 -2.95
C MET A 317 0.79 -15.98 -3.13
N PHE A 318 -0.51 -15.91 -3.43
CA PHE A 318 -1.33 -17.11 -3.55
C PHE A 318 -0.94 -17.95 -4.77
N THR A 319 -0.60 -17.35 -5.90
CA THR A 319 -0.11 -18.09 -7.07
C THR A 319 1.21 -18.81 -6.78
N LEU A 320 2.13 -18.17 -6.06
CA LEU A 320 3.36 -18.82 -5.60
C LEU A 320 3.05 -19.97 -4.63
N LEU A 321 2.18 -19.76 -3.65
CA LEU A 321 1.81 -20.79 -2.68
C LEU A 321 1.14 -22.00 -3.35
N PHE A 322 0.26 -21.79 -4.33
CA PHE A 322 -0.34 -22.89 -5.09
C PHE A 322 0.68 -23.63 -5.98
N TRP A 323 1.82 -22.99 -6.28
CA TRP A 323 2.89 -23.61 -7.06
C TRP A 323 3.90 -24.37 -6.18
N SER A 324 4.38 -23.74 -5.09
CA SER A 324 5.49 -24.26 -4.29
C SER A 324 5.06 -25.03 -3.04
N HIS A 325 3.88 -24.78 -2.47
CA HIS A 325 3.52 -25.33 -1.18
C HIS A 325 3.17 -26.84 -1.28
N PRO A 326 3.71 -27.71 -0.40
CA PRO A 326 3.53 -29.16 -0.49
C PRO A 326 2.06 -29.62 -0.50
N VAL A 327 1.20 -28.96 0.29
CA VAL A 327 -0.24 -29.30 0.40
C VAL A 327 -1.13 -28.52 -0.58
N LEU A 328 -0.75 -27.30 -0.95
CA LEU A 328 -1.59 -26.46 -1.82
C LEU A 328 -1.32 -26.74 -3.30
N SER A 329 -0.14 -27.29 -3.62
CA SER A 329 0.18 -27.77 -4.96
C SER A 329 -0.68 -28.97 -5.38
N THR A 330 -1.24 -29.73 -4.45
CA THR A 330 -2.14 -30.87 -4.74
C THR A 330 -3.62 -30.49 -4.84
N VAL A 331 -3.97 -29.21 -4.71
CA VAL A 331 -5.37 -28.77 -4.83
C VAL A 331 -5.86 -29.03 -6.27
N PRO A 332 -6.97 -29.76 -6.48
CA PRO A 332 -7.34 -30.34 -7.79
C PRO A 332 -7.39 -29.37 -8.96
N VAL A 333 -7.76 -28.11 -8.73
CA VAL A 333 -7.89 -27.09 -9.78
C VAL A 333 -6.75 -26.06 -9.72
N LEU A 334 -6.43 -25.56 -8.52
CA LEU A 334 -5.54 -24.41 -8.36
C LEU A 334 -4.06 -24.79 -8.20
N GLY A 335 -3.75 -26.02 -7.78
CA GLY A 335 -2.39 -26.44 -7.45
C GLY A 335 -1.63 -26.98 -8.65
N ALA A 336 -0.31 -26.77 -8.70
CA ALA A 336 0.56 -27.22 -9.80
C ALA A 336 0.50 -28.73 -10.11
N ASN A 337 0.20 -29.55 -9.10
CA ASN A 337 0.13 -31.01 -9.17
C ASN A 337 -1.33 -31.54 -9.07
N GLY A 338 -2.34 -30.68 -9.27
CA GLY A 338 -3.76 -31.06 -9.26
C GLY A 338 -4.22 -31.74 -10.56
N GLU A 339 -5.20 -32.65 -10.49
CA GLU A 339 -5.75 -33.40 -11.64
C GLU A 339 -6.30 -32.51 -12.78
N TYR A 340 -6.74 -31.29 -12.50
CA TYR A 340 -7.24 -30.28 -13.44
C TYR A 340 -6.51 -28.93 -13.29
N SER A 341 -5.18 -28.96 -13.12
CA SER A 341 -4.39 -27.78 -12.78
C SER A 341 -4.49 -26.65 -13.79
N ILE A 342 -4.97 -25.48 -13.35
CA ILE A 342 -4.82 -24.18 -14.03
C ILE A 342 -3.61 -23.39 -13.52
N ALA A 343 -2.77 -23.99 -12.67
CA ALA A 343 -1.68 -23.31 -11.99
C ALA A 343 -0.64 -22.72 -12.97
N THR A 344 -0.36 -23.41 -14.09
CA THR A 344 0.54 -22.90 -15.14
C THR A 344 0.00 -21.64 -15.82
N TRP A 345 -1.31 -21.49 -15.94
CA TRP A 345 -1.94 -20.27 -16.44
C TRP A 345 -2.01 -19.17 -15.37
N MET A 346 -2.12 -19.55 -14.10
CA MET A 346 -2.11 -18.60 -12.98
C MET A 346 -0.72 -18.02 -12.75
N GLY A 347 0.33 -18.85 -12.74
CA GLY A 347 1.71 -18.43 -12.55
C GLY A 347 2.65 -19.63 -12.44
N SER A 348 3.67 -19.70 -13.30
CA SER A 348 4.77 -20.65 -13.14
C SER A 348 5.95 -19.98 -12.44
N TYR A 349 6.69 -20.75 -11.65
CA TYR A 349 7.88 -20.27 -10.96
C TYR A 349 9.03 -21.26 -11.16
N GLN A 350 10.21 -20.76 -11.53
CA GLN A 350 11.42 -21.57 -11.57
C GLN A 350 11.88 -21.93 -10.14
N ALA A 351 12.54 -23.07 -9.99
CA ALA A 351 13.05 -23.52 -8.69
C ALA A 351 14.03 -22.48 -8.11
N GLY A 352 13.70 -21.92 -6.95
CA GLY A 352 14.50 -20.88 -6.29
C GLY A 352 14.27 -19.45 -6.82
N SER A 353 13.41 -19.26 -7.83
CA SER A 353 12.95 -17.94 -8.25
C SER A 353 11.67 -17.56 -7.53
N THR A 354 11.62 -16.31 -7.06
CA THR A 354 10.47 -15.77 -6.33
C THR A 354 9.58 -14.89 -7.19
N THR A 355 10.07 -14.49 -8.37
CA THR A 355 9.27 -13.83 -9.40
C THR A 355 8.61 -14.89 -10.29
N ALA A 356 7.36 -14.62 -10.68
CA ALA A 356 6.66 -15.46 -11.64
C ALA A 356 7.45 -15.47 -12.96
N SER A 357 7.74 -16.66 -13.47
CA SER A 357 8.46 -16.85 -14.73
C SER A 357 7.54 -16.95 -15.95
N ASP A 358 6.26 -17.26 -15.75
CA ASP A 358 5.24 -17.25 -16.83
C ASP A 358 3.83 -17.21 -16.22
N GLY A 359 2.81 -16.94 -17.03
CA GLY A 359 1.40 -16.95 -16.65
C GLY A 359 0.82 -15.58 -16.24
N PHE A 360 -0.43 -15.57 -15.79
CA PHE A 360 -1.14 -14.34 -15.43
C PHE A 360 -0.46 -13.56 -14.31
N ALA A 361 0.13 -14.25 -13.32
CA ALA A 361 0.90 -13.63 -12.24
C ALA A 361 2.08 -12.83 -12.77
N TRP A 362 2.76 -13.31 -13.83
CA TRP A 362 3.80 -12.53 -14.48
C TRP A 362 3.21 -11.29 -15.15
N TYR A 363 2.19 -11.43 -16.01
CA TYR A 363 1.51 -10.31 -16.67
C TYR A 363 0.94 -9.25 -15.69
N ALA A 364 0.52 -9.67 -14.49
CA ALA A 364 0.00 -8.80 -13.45
C ALA A 364 1.05 -8.29 -12.46
N SER A 365 2.27 -8.83 -12.47
CA SER A 365 3.34 -8.40 -11.58
C SER A 365 3.90 -7.03 -11.98
N MET A 366 4.55 -6.38 -11.01
CA MET A 366 5.13 -5.05 -11.21
C MET A 366 6.32 -5.12 -12.17
N VAL A 367 6.36 -4.19 -13.12
CA VAL A 367 7.52 -3.99 -14.00
C VAL A 367 8.60 -3.27 -13.19
N ASN A 368 9.75 -3.92 -12.95
CA ASN A 368 10.81 -3.37 -12.09
C ASN A 368 11.76 -2.45 -12.88
N GLY A 369 11.23 -1.33 -13.37
CA GLY A 369 12.01 -0.25 -13.96
C GLY A 369 12.45 -0.46 -15.41
N VAL A 370 13.24 0.50 -15.90
CA VAL A 370 13.65 0.60 -17.32
C VAL A 370 14.44 -0.63 -17.78
N GLN A 371 15.18 -1.27 -16.87
CA GLN A 371 15.99 -2.43 -17.20
C GLN A 371 15.16 -3.62 -17.68
N SER A 372 13.97 -3.85 -17.10
CA SER A 372 13.18 -5.05 -17.39
C SER A 372 12.38 -4.98 -18.69
N TRP A 373 12.21 -3.80 -19.28
CA TRP A 373 11.45 -3.65 -20.53
C TRP A 373 12.20 -2.89 -21.62
N LEU A 374 12.92 -1.82 -21.30
CA LEU A 374 13.61 -1.00 -22.31
C LEU A 374 14.88 -1.69 -22.83
N ILE A 375 15.66 -2.35 -21.98
CA ILE A 375 16.92 -2.99 -22.40
C ILE A 375 16.67 -4.17 -23.36
N PRO A 376 15.75 -5.12 -23.05
CA PRO A 376 15.38 -6.15 -24.02
C PRO A 376 14.87 -5.59 -25.36
N LEU A 377 14.14 -4.45 -25.33
CA LEU A 377 13.68 -3.76 -26.54
C LEU A 377 14.83 -3.17 -27.37
N LEU A 378 15.80 -2.55 -26.71
CA LEU A 378 16.95 -1.93 -27.37
C LEU A 378 17.91 -2.98 -27.95
N ASP A 379 18.14 -4.08 -27.22
CA ASP A 379 19.03 -5.15 -27.65
C ASP A 379 18.39 -6.13 -28.63
N GLN A 380 17.07 -6.02 -28.87
CA GLN A 380 16.27 -6.98 -29.64
C GLN A 380 16.45 -8.44 -29.18
N ARG A 381 16.77 -8.64 -27.91
CA ARG A 381 16.97 -9.94 -27.28
C ARG A 381 15.80 -10.21 -26.35
N GLY A 382 15.35 -11.47 -26.33
CA GLY A 382 14.35 -11.92 -25.36
C GLY A 382 14.88 -11.82 -23.93
N ASP A 383 13.97 -11.87 -22.96
CA ASP A 383 14.33 -11.89 -21.54
C ASP A 383 15.08 -13.19 -21.18
N GLY A 384 15.78 -13.22 -20.04
CA GLY A 384 16.47 -14.40 -19.50
C GLY A 384 15.57 -15.63 -19.31
N PHE A 385 14.25 -15.44 -19.32
CA PHE A 385 13.22 -16.48 -19.24
C PHE A 385 12.75 -17.01 -20.61
N GLY A 386 13.29 -16.50 -21.73
CA GLY A 386 12.96 -16.95 -23.09
C GLY A 386 11.74 -16.26 -23.72
N HIS A 387 11.22 -15.19 -23.10
CA HIS A 387 10.09 -14.44 -23.63
C HIS A 387 10.44 -13.65 -24.89
N SER A 388 9.52 -13.66 -25.87
CA SER A 388 9.68 -12.82 -27.06
C SER A 388 9.47 -11.35 -26.74
N LEU A 389 10.01 -10.46 -27.57
CA LEU A 389 9.86 -9.01 -27.43
C LEU A 389 8.39 -8.56 -27.34
N GLY A 390 7.50 -9.26 -28.06
CA GLY A 390 6.06 -9.03 -28.02
C GLY A 390 5.43 -9.40 -26.67
N GLN A 391 5.94 -10.43 -25.98
CA GLN A 391 5.44 -10.82 -24.66
C GLN A 391 5.84 -9.82 -23.58
N ILE A 392 7.04 -9.24 -23.66
CA ILE A 392 7.51 -8.17 -22.75
C ILE A 392 6.64 -6.92 -22.90
N MET A 393 6.35 -6.51 -24.14
CA MET A 393 5.45 -5.37 -24.39
C MET A 393 4.02 -5.66 -23.94
N LEU A 394 3.55 -6.90 -24.12
CA LEU A 394 2.25 -7.33 -23.62
C LEU A 394 2.21 -7.28 -22.08
N HIS A 395 3.29 -7.67 -21.39
CA HIS A 395 3.42 -7.53 -19.94
C HIS A 395 3.32 -6.08 -19.48
N VAL A 396 4.07 -5.16 -20.08
CA VAL A 396 3.96 -3.73 -19.77
C VAL A 396 2.53 -3.22 -19.99
N PHE A 397 1.93 -3.54 -21.13
CA PHE A 397 0.58 -3.08 -21.46
C PHE A 397 -0.49 -3.65 -20.52
N THR A 398 -0.41 -4.95 -20.21
CA THR A 398 -1.34 -5.62 -19.31
C THR A 398 -1.20 -5.11 -17.88
N TYR A 399 0.02 -4.94 -17.37
CA TYR A 399 0.26 -4.35 -16.05
C TYR A 399 -0.33 -2.95 -15.92
N VAL A 400 0.00 -2.03 -16.86
CA VAL A 400 -0.53 -0.65 -16.86
C VAL A 400 -2.06 -0.65 -16.92
N THR A 401 -2.64 -1.52 -17.76
CA THR A 401 -4.09 -1.63 -17.91
C THR A 401 -4.75 -2.14 -16.62
N ILE A 402 -4.23 -3.23 -16.05
CA ILE A 402 -4.74 -3.84 -14.81
C ILE A 402 -4.64 -2.83 -13.67
N MET A 403 -3.49 -2.18 -13.50
CA MET A 403 -3.28 -1.19 -12.43
C MET A 403 -4.22 0.01 -12.56
N THR A 404 -4.41 0.51 -13.77
CA THR A 404 -5.29 1.66 -14.05
C THR A 404 -6.77 1.32 -13.87
N LEU A 405 -7.23 0.21 -14.49
CA LEU A 405 -8.62 -0.25 -14.37
C LEU A 405 -8.96 -0.64 -12.93
N GLY A 406 -8.07 -1.37 -12.26
CA GLY A 406 -8.23 -1.75 -10.86
C GLY A 406 -8.32 -0.54 -9.94
N SER A 407 -7.44 0.46 -10.13
CA SER A 407 -7.50 1.72 -9.37
C SER A 407 -8.79 2.49 -9.60
N MET A 408 -9.36 2.49 -10.81
CA MET A 408 -10.69 3.08 -11.07
C MET A 408 -11.81 2.36 -10.33
N VAL A 409 -11.81 1.02 -10.33
CA VAL A 409 -12.81 0.21 -9.64
C VAL A 409 -12.75 0.45 -8.13
N PHE A 410 -11.54 0.41 -7.55
CA PHE A 410 -11.36 0.70 -6.13
C PHE A 410 -11.69 2.15 -5.77
N ALA A 411 -11.42 3.12 -6.66
CA ALA A 411 -11.82 4.51 -6.43
C ALA A 411 -13.34 4.66 -6.33
N LYS A 412 -14.09 3.95 -7.18
CA LYS A 412 -15.55 3.92 -7.13
C LYS A 412 -16.04 3.29 -5.82
N PHE A 413 -15.55 2.10 -5.46
CA PHE A 413 -15.94 1.45 -4.21
C PHE A 413 -15.58 2.28 -2.98
N TRP A 414 -14.43 2.95 -3.01
CA TRP A 414 -13.99 3.82 -1.92
C TRP A 414 -14.99 4.95 -1.66
N ILE A 415 -15.53 5.58 -2.70
CA ILE A 415 -16.46 6.72 -2.53
C ILE A 415 -17.88 6.28 -2.19
N GLU A 416 -18.28 5.08 -2.60
CA GLU A 416 -19.55 4.50 -2.17
C GLU A 416 -19.50 4.06 -0.70
N THR A 417 -18.33 3.67 -0.19
CA THR A 417 -18.15 3.19 1.20
C THR A 417 -17.69 4.27 2.17
N THR A 418 -17.01 5.30 1.70
CA THR A 418 -16.64 6.46 2.52
C THR A 418 -17.56 7.59 2.16
N ASN A 419 -18.37 8.08 3.12
CA ASN A 419 -19.42 9.13 3.04
C ASN A 419 -19.05 10.40 2.21
N MET A 420 -18.68 10.21 0.96
CA MET A 420 -18.11 11.11 -0.04
C MET A 420 -18.89 10.95 -1.35
N SER A 421 -19.93 10.12 -1.36
CA SER A 421 -20.87 10.08 -2.47
C SER A 421 -21.55 11.45 -2.63
N ALA A 422 -22.04 11.73 -3.84
CA ALA A 422 -22.68 13.02 -4.13
C ALA A 422 -23.83 13.35 -3.17
N LYS A 423 -24.58 12.33 -2.76
CA LYS A 423 -25.66 12.44 -1.78
C LYS A 423 -25.15 12.79 -0.39
N ASP A 424 -24.07 12.15 0.06
CA ASP A 424 -23.50 12.36 1.39
C ASP A 424 -22.87 13.75 1.51
N VAL A 425 -22.12 14.15 0.50
CA VAL A 425 -21.51 15.49 0.43
C VAL A 425 -22.59 16.56 0.37
N ALA A 426 -23.68 16.35 -0.38
CA ALA A 426 -24.81 17.27 -0.42
C ALA A 426 -25.45 17.45 0.96
N LYS A 427 -25.75 16.34 1.67
CA LYS A 427 -26.26 16.35 3.05
C LYS A 427 -25.30 17.05 4.02
N GLN A 428 -23.99 16.84 3.87
CA GLN A 428 -22.99 17.47 4.72
C GLN A 428 -22.93 18.99 4.52
N ILE A 429 -22.91 19.45 3.26
CA ILE A 429 -22.93 20.88 2.93
C ILE A 429 -24.22 21.54 3.45
N GLU A 430 -25.37 20.86 3.32
CA GLU A 430 -26.64 21.33 3.88
C GLU A 430 -26.57 21.49 5.41
N ARG A 431 -26.06 20.49 6.13
CA ARG A 431 -25.93 20.51 7.60
C ARG A 431 -25.07 21.69 8.08
N THR A 432 -24.07 22.10 7.30
CA THR A 432 -23.24 23.28 7.59
C THR A 432 -23.92 24.62 7.28
N GLY A 433 -25.15 24.63 6.75
CA GLY A 433 -25.88 25.85 6.39
C GLY A 433 -25.35 26.57 5.14
N MET A 434 -24.43 25.94 4.41
CA MET A 434 -23.82 26.45 3.18
C MET A 434 -24.69 26.12 1.96
N GLN A 435 -24.68 27.00 0.96
CA GLN A 435 -25.41 26.83 -0.29
C GLN A 435 -24.59 27.32 -1.49
N ILE A 436 -24.78 26.69 -2.66
CA ILE A 436 -24.17 27.16 -3.91
C ILE A 436 -24.84 28.49 -4.32
N PRO A 437 -24.06 29.55 -4.62
CA PRO A 437 -24.60 30.82 -5.09
C PRO A 437 -25.51 30.62 -6.32
N GLY A 438 -26.69 31.25 -6.31
CA GLY A 438 -27.63 31.21 -7.44
C GLY A 438 -28.66 30.06 -7.41
N PHE A 439 -28.52 29.07 -6.52
CA PHE A 439 -29.51 28.00 -6.36
C PHE A 439 -30.31 28.13 -5.05
N ARG A 440 -31.58 27.70 -5.06
CA ARG A 440 -32.40 27.60 -3.84
C ARG A 440 -31.85 26.50 -2.93
N LYS A 441 -32.07 26.63 -1.62
CA LYS A 441 -31.77 25.59 -0.61
C LYS A 441 -32.66 24.36 -0.85
N ASN A 442 -32.22 23.49 -1.75
CA ASN A 442 -32.82 22.19 -1.94
C ASN A 442 -31.70 21.14 -2.06
N PRO A 443 -31.61 20.19 -1.11
CA PRO A 443 -30.59 19.14 -1.12
C PRO A 443 -30.57 18.35 -2.42
N ILE A 444 -31.73 18.12 -3.01
CA ILE A 444 -31.89 17.39 -4.27
C ILE A 444 -31.24 18.14 -5.44
N VAL A 445 -31.25 19.48 -5.41
CA VAL A 445 -30.62 20.30 -6.44
C VAL A 445 -29.09 20.27 -6.28
N LEU A 446 -28.61 20.33 -5.03
CA LEU A 446 -27.19 20.22 -4.73
C LEU A 446 -26.64 18.84 -5.11
N GLU A 447 -27.36 17.78 -4.74
CA GLU A 447 -27.05 16.39 -5.11
C GLU A 447 -26.95 16.23 -6.62
N ARG A 448 -27.94 16.71 -7.39
CA ARG A 448 -27.94 16.59 -8.86
C ARG A 448 -26.77 17.33 -9.52
N ILE A 449 -26.34 18.46 -8.94
CA ILE A 449 -25.14 19.17 -9.41
C ILE A 449 -23.91 18.31 -9.11
N LEU A 450 -23.75 17.86 -7.87
CA LEU A 450 -22.60 17.06 -7.43
C LEU A 450 -22.51 15.70 -8.15
N GLU A 451 -23.63 15.08 -8.47
CA GLU A 451 -23.72 13.82 -9.22
C GLU A 451 -23.17 13.95 -10.65
N ARG A 452 -23.18 15.15 -11.23
CA ARG A 452 -22.55 15.42 -12.52
C ARG A 452 -21.03 15.52 -12.43
N TYR A 453 -20.47 15.85 -11.27
CA TYR A 453 -19.03 16.09 -11.08
C TYR A 453 -18.31 14.94 -10.37
N ILE A 454 -18.86 14.40 -9.29
CA ILE A 454 -18.17 13.45 -8.41
C ILE A 454 -17.84 12.13 -9.13
N PRO A 455 -18.78 11.43 -9.82
CA PRO A 455 -18.44 10.17 -10.48
C PRO A 455 -17.40 10.30 -11.60
N PRO A 456 -17.47 11.29 -12.52
CA PRO A 456 -16.40 11.49 -13.50
C PRO A 456 -15.05 11.85 -12.86
N VAL A 457 -15.04 12.71 -11.84
CA VAL A 457 -13.81 13.08 -11.12
C VAL A 457 -13.24 11.88 -10.38
N THR A 458 -14.09 11.01 -9.84
CA THR A 458 -13.69 9.75 -9.18
C THR A 458 -12.95 8.85 -10.14
N LEU A 459 -13.58 8.53 -11.28
CA LEU A 459 -13.01 7.64 -12.28
C LEU A 459 -11.74 8.22 -12.87
N PHE A 460 -11.74 9.53 -13.18
CA PHE A 460 -10.55 10.24 -13.62
C PHE A 460 -9.44 10.17 -12.57
N SER A 461 -9.74 10.40 -11.29
CA SER A 461 -8.75 10.34 -10.22
C SER A 461 -8.16 8.94 -10.07
N GLY A 462 -8.99 7.88 -10.08
CA GLY A 462 -8.52 6.51 -10.01
C GLY A 462 -7.66 6.13 -11.20
N ALA A 463 -8.05 6.53 -12.41
CA ALA A 463 -7.27 6.31 -13.62
C ALA A 463 -5.94 7.06 -13.59
N PHE A 464 -5.97 8.34 -13.23
CA PHE A 464 -4.81 9.21 -13.22
C PHE A 464 -3.76 8.75 -12.21
N VAL A 465 -4.16 8.42 -10.97
CA VAL A 465 -3.22 7.90 -9.96
C VAL A 465 -2.71 6.50 -10.34
N GLY A 466 -3.55 5.63 -10.92
CA GLY A 466 -3.12 4.31 -11.40
C GLY A 466 -2.11 4.40 -12.56
N LEU A 467 -2.30 5.35 -13.48
CA LEU A 467 -1.34 5.63 -14.56
C LEU A 467 -0.04 6.24 -14.04
N LEU A 468 -0.11 7.14 -13.05
CA LEU A 468 1.09 7.68 -12.42
C LEU A 468 1.87 6.60 -11.67
N ALA A 469 1.19 5.72 -10.94
CA ALA A 469 1.80 4.61 -10.21
C ALA A 469 2.49 3.62 -11.15
N SER A 470 1.77 3.13 -12.17
CA SER A 470 2.33 2.22 -13.17
C SER A 470 3.44 2.88 -14.01
N GLY A 471 3.30 4.16 -14.36
CA GLY A 471 4.35 4.93 -15.03
C GLY A 471 5.61 5.08 -14.18
N ALA A 472 5.47 5.31 -12.87
CA ALA A 472 6.59 5.38 -11.94
C ALA A 472 7.29 4.01 -11.81
N ASP A 473 6.54 2.91 -11.75
CA ASP A 473 7.11 1.56 -11.73
C ASP A 473 7.91 1.26 -13.01
N LEU A 474 7.40 1.67 -14.19
CA LEU A 474 8.10 1.51 -15.46
C LEU A 474 9.41 2.28 -15.55
N LEU A 475 9.49 3.46 -14.94
CA LEU A 475 10.72 4.25 -14.91
C LEU A 475 11.70 3.73 -13.84
N GLY A 476 11.20 3.01 -12.84
CA GLY A 476 12.00 2.54 -11.70
C GLY A 476 12.42 3.66 -10.76
N THR A 477 12.64 3.31 -9.50
CA THR A 477 12.93 4.25 -8.42
C THR A 477 14.02 3.70 -7.49
N VAL A 478 14.65 4.58 -6.73
CA VAL A 478 15.84 4.23 -5.94
C VAL A 478 15.49 3.39 -4.71
N GLY A 479 16.30 2.36 -4.44
CA GLY A 479 16.34 1.65 -3.16
C GLY A 479 15.35 0.51 -3.01
N ASN A 480 14.93 -0.11 -4.12
CA ASN A 480 13.80 -1.04 -4.16
C ASN A 480 12.50 -0.44 -3.60
N ALA A 481 12.45 0.88 -3.35
CA ALA A 481 11.19 1.59 -3.20
C ALA A 481 10.55 1.52 -4.59
N THR A 482 9.38 0.88 -4.71
CA THR A 482 8.64 0.86 -5.97
C THR A 482 8.15 2.26 -6.34
N GLY A 483 7.90 2.50 -7.62
CA GLY A 483 7.39 3.79 -8.10
C GLY A 483 6.01 4.09 -7.51
N THR A 484 5.18 3.04 -7.40
CA THR A 484 3.94 3.06 -6.64
C THR A 484 4.20 3.45 -5.17
N GLY A 485 5.16 2.83 -4.49
CA GLY A 485 5.52 3.17 -3.11
C GLY A 485 5.89 4.65 -2.94
N LEU A 486 6.73 5.19 -3.83
CA LEU A 486 7.14 6.59 -3.79
C LEU A 486 5.95 7.54 -3.94
N LEU A 487 5.05 7.28 -4.90
CA LEU A 487 3.82 8.06 -5.08
C LEU A 487 2.99 8.09 -3.79
N LEU A 488 2.79 6.92 -3.18
CA LEU A 488 2.01 6.79 -1.95
C LEU A 488 2.63 7.60 -0.81
N ALA A 489 3.95 7.49 -0.62
CA ALA A 489 4.66 8.16 0.46
C ALA A 489 4.56 9.69 0.35
N VAL A 490 4.76 10.25 -0.85
CA VAL A 490 4.63 11.70 -1.09
C VAL A 490 3.25 12.20 -0.67
N GLY A 491 2.21 11.49 -1.07
CA GLY A 491 0.84 11.89 -0.74
C GLY A 491 0.41 11.71 0.68
N ILE A 492 0.91 10.66 1.30
CA ILE A 492 0.70 10.46 2.73
C ILE A 492 1.39 11.59 3.50
N ILE A 493 2.62 11.96 3.14
CA ILE A 493 3.37 13.04 3.79
C ILE A 493 2.66 14.38 3.59
N LEU A 494 2.26 14.73 2.36
CA LEU A 494 1.53 15.98 2.09
C LEU A 494 0.20 16.03 2.85
N ARG A 495 -0.53 14.91 2.91
CA ARG A 495 -1.79 14.83 3.66
C ARG A 495 -1.58 14.94 5.16
N THR A 496 -0.54 14.28 5.69
CA THR A 496 -0.18 14.34 7.11
C THR A 496 0.25 15.76 7.48
N TYR A 497 1.01 16.43 6.60
CA TYR A 497 1.38 17.83 6.77
C TYR A 497 0.16 18.75 6.84
N GLU A 498 -0.81 18.60 5.94
CA GLU A 498 -2.06 19.36 6.01
C GLU A 498 -2.87 19.07 7.29
N GLN A 499 -2.85 17.83 7.78
CA GLN A 499 -3.50 17.47 9.04
C GLN A 499 -2.81 18.15 10.23
N ILE A 500 -1.48 18.12 10.27
CA ILE A 500 -0.67 18.82 11.28
C ILE A 500 -1.01 20.32 11.29
N GLN A 501 -1.03 20.97 10.13
CA GLN A 501 -1.37 22.39 10.02
C GLN A 501 -2.79 22.68 10.55
N LYS A 502 -3.77 21.83 10.23
CA LYS A 502 -5.14 21.99 10.72
C LYS A 502 -5.21 21.83 12.23
N GLU A 503 -4.53 20.84 12.79
CA GLU A 503 -4.50 20.64 14.25
C GLU A 503 -3.85 21.80 14.98
N GLN A 504 -2.71 22.27 14.48
CA GLN A 504 -2.03 23.43 15.04
C GLN A 504 -2.89 24.70 14.97
N ALA A 505 -3.60 24.92 13.86
CA ALA A 505 -4.52 26.06 13.71
C ALA A 505 -5.71 25.99 14.69
N MET A 506 -6.24 24.79 14.93
CA MET A 506 -7.33 24.58 15.90
C MET A 506 -6.88 24.85 17.35
N GLU A 507 -5.62 24.53 17.69
CA GLU A 507 -5.07 24.85 19.01
C GLU A 507 -4.77 26.34 19.19
N MET A 508 -4.26 27.00 18.16
CA MET A 508 -3.90 28.43 18.22
C MET A 508 -5.12 29.36 18.28
N HIS A 509 -6.26 28.96 17.73
CA HIS A 509 -7.47 29.77 17.69
C HIS A 509 -8.69 29.02 18.27
N PRO A 510 -8.99 29.18 19.58
CA PRO A 510 -10.11 28.52 20.25
C PRO A 510 -11.47 28.81 19.59
N MET A 511 -11.64 30.00 18.99
CA MET A 511 -12.87 30.36 18.26
C MET A 511 -13.06 29.55 16.96
N LEU A 512 -11.99 29.02 16.35
CA LEU A 512 -12.12 28.09 15.21
C LEU A 512 -12.60 26.71 15.68
N ARG A 513 -12.35 26.32 16.94
CA ARG A 513 -12.77 25.03 17.50
C ARG A 513 -14.29 24.88 17.56
N GLU A 514 -14.98 25.95 17.97
CA GLU A 514 -16.45 26.00 18.02
C GLU A 514 -17.07 25.99 16.62
N PHE A 515 -16.39 26.57 15.63
CA PHE A 515 -16.84 26.63 14.24
C PHE A 515 -16.70 25.29 13.48
N PHE A 516 -15.69 24.48 13.82
CA PHE A 516 -15.47 23.16 13.19
C PHE A 516 -16.17 21.99 13.90
N GLY A 517 -16.96 22.26 14.95
CA GLY A 517 -17.79 21.24 15.62
C GLY A 517 -16.98 20.18 16.36
N ALA A 518 -15.86 20.56 16.96
CA ALA A 518 -15.08 19.68 17.84
C ALA A 518 -15.64 19.72 19.28
N GLU A 519 -16.89 19.26 19.41
CA GLU A 519 -17.48 18.72 20.65
C GLU A 519 -18.27 17.44 20.34
#